data_AF-A0A7S0JVX4-F1
#
_entry.id   AF-A0A7S0JVX4-F1
#
_cell.length_a   1.000
_cell.length_b   1.000
_cell.length_c   1.000
_cell.angle_alpha   90.00
_cell.angle_beta   90.00
_cell.angle_gamma   90.00
#
_symmetry.space_group_name_H-M   'P 1'
#
loop_
_entity.id
_entity.type
_entity.pdbx_description
1 polymer ?
#
loop_
_entity_poly.entity_id
_entity_poly.type
_entity_poly.pdbx_seq_one_letter_code
_entity_poly.pdbx_strand_id
1 'polypeptide(L)'
;GSAGVFIPWRGSALTMLLRDCLGGNARCTVVTTLSPSPADRRSTLSTLRFADRARHVVTRPVINQSSGDVAGVDVAEQVRQLREQVARASPRAARRAMRRAKMMVQKARRLGEARIVGRS
;
A
#
# COMPACT_ATOMS: atom_id res chain seq x y z
N GLY A 1 -9.00 14.52 26.61
CA GLY A 1 -8.50 13.81 25.43
C GLY A 1 -8.77 14.64 24.21
N SER A 2 -7.74 15.20 23.58
CA SER A 2 -7.88 16.04 22.38
C SER A 2 -8.03 15.14 21.15
N ALA A 3 -9.13 15.29 20.41
CA ALA A 3 -9.26 14.71 19.08
C ALA A 3 -8.05 15.14 18.24
N GLY A 4 -7.31 14.18 17.69
CA GLY A 4 -6.11 14.46 16.89
C GLY A 4 -6.46 15.34 15.69
N VAL A 5 -5.64 16.36 15.42
CA VAL A 5 -5.77 17.22 14.24
C VAL A 5 -5.74 16.34 12.98
N PHE A 6 -6.73 16.51 12.10
CA PHE A 6 -6.78 15.80 10.83
C PHE A 6 -5.67 16.30 9.90
N ILE A 7 -4.83 15.38 9.41
CA ILE A 7 -3.74 15.70 8.48
C ILE A 7 -4.07 15.12 7.09
N PRO A 8 -4.24 15.96 6.05
CA PRO A 8 -4.75 15.54 4.74
C PRO A 8 -3.68 14.91 3.84
N TRP A 9 -3.14 13.74 4.22
CA TRP A 9 -2.08 13.06 3.46
C TRP A 9 -2.44 12.78 2.00
N ARG A 10 -3.72 12.48 1.74
CA ARG A 10 -4.24 12.09 0.42
C ARG A 10 -4.55 13.26 -0.51
N GLY A 11 -4.28 14.50 -0.11
CA GLY A 11 -4.44 15.67 -0.96
C GLY A 11 -3.47 15.73 -2.14
N SER A 12 -2.34 15.01 -2.06
CA SER A 12 -1.38 14.88 -3.17
C SER A 12 -0.60 13.57 -3.09
N ALA A 13 -0.09 13.07 -4.22
CA ALA A 13 0.82 11.93 -4.24
C ALA A 13 2.11 12.20 -3.46
N LEU A 14 2.62 13.44 -3.51
CA LEU A 14 3.84 13.84 -2.79
C LEU A 14 3.67 13.70 -1.27
N THR A 15 2.59 14.25 -0.71
CA THR A 15 2.32 14.16 0.74
C THR A 15 1.99 12.74 1.20
N MET A 16 1.47 11.89 0.30
CA MET A 16 1.29 10.46 0.60
C MET A 16 2.64 9.74 0.72
N LEU A 17 3.54 9.96 -0.23
CA LEU A 17 4.87 9.33 -0.22
C LEU A 17 5.73 9.83 0.95
N LEU A 18 5.60 11.11 1.30
CA LEU A 18 6.36 11.75 2.39
C LEU A 18 5.68 11.64 3.76
N ARG A 19 4.62 10.85 3.90
CA ARG A 19 3.87 10.71 5.16
C ARG A 19 4.78 10.36 6.34
N ASP A 20 5.71 9.44 6.13
CA ASP A 20 6.63 9.02 7.21
C ASP A 20 7.64 10.11 7.57
N CYS A 21 8.08 10.89 6.59
CA CYS A 21 8.94 12.05 6.79
C CYS A 21 8.27 13.20 7.55
N LEU A 22 6.94 13.30 7.50
CA LEU A 22 6.16 14.42 8.04
C LEU A 22 5.45 14.06 9.37
N GLY A 23 6.03 13.16 10.15
CA GLY A 23 5.55 12.80 11.50
C GLY A 23 5.40 11.29 11.76
N GLY A 24 5.86 10.45 10.85
CA GLY A 24 5.85 9.00 10.99
C GLY A 24 7.23 8.42 11.28
N ASN A 25 7.48 7.24 10.73
CA ASN A 25 8.71 6.48 10.96
C ASN A 25 9.81 6.84 9.93
N ALA A 26 10.44 7.99 10.11
CA ALA A 26 11.60 8.40 9.32
C ALA A 26 12.50 9.36 10.09
N ARG A 27 13.80 9.37 9.72
CA ARG A 27 14.70 10.48 10.02
C ARG A 27 14.63 11.44 8.83
N CYS A 28 14.08 12.64 9.05
CA CYS A 28 13.86 13.61 7.98
C CYS A 28 14.60 14.90 8.27
N THR A 29 15.25 15.45 7.25
CA THR A 29 15.86 16.78 7.25
C THR A 29 15.31 17.57 6.08
N VAL A 30 14.88 18.81 6.33
CA VAL A 30 14.40 19.72 5.30
C VAL A 30 15.50 20.72 4.98
N VAL A 31 15.91 20.78 3.71
CA VAL A 31 16.86 21.79 3.21
C VAL A 31 16.09 22.81 2.40
N THR A 32 16.15 24.07 2.81
CA THR A 32 15.52 25.18 2.10
C THR A 32 16.56 25.98 1.33
N THR A 33 16.36 26.10 0.01
CA THR A 33 17.20 26.93 -0.85
C THR A 33 16.60 28.32 -0.98
N LEU A 34 17.45 29.34 -0.83
CA LEU A 34 17.04 30.75 -0.80
C LEU A 34 17.86 31.55 -1.80
N SER A 35 17.22 32.54 -2.41
CA SER A 35 17.88 33.53 -3.24
C SER A 35 18.29 34.74 -2.37
N PRO A 36 19.53 35.25 -2.50
CA PRO A 36 19.96 36.46 -1.81
C PRO A 36 19.42 37.75 -2.48
N SER A 37 18.74 37.65 -3.63
CA SER A 37 18.24 38.81 -4.36
C SER A 37 17.14 39.55 -3.59
N PRO A 38 17.19 40.89 -3.51
CA PRO A 38 16.11 41.68 -2.91
C PRO A 38 14.74 41.50 -3.60
N ALA A 39 14.74 41.18 -4.90
CA ALA A 39 13.51 40.91 -5.66
C ALA A 39 12.75 39.69 -5.13
N ASP A 40 13.48 38.70 -4.59
CA ASP A 40 12.92 37.45 -4.09
C ASP A 40 12.57 37.50 -2.60
N ARG A 41 12.71 38.66 -1.93
CA ARG A 41 12.54 38.81 -0.47
C ARG A 41 11.24 38.21 0.05
N ARG A 42 10.13 38.39 -0.68
CA ARG A 42 8.80 37.85 -0.29
C ARG A 42 8.76 36.33 -0.35
N SER A 43 9.32 35.73 -1.39
CA SER A 43 9.40 34.28 -1.57
C SER A 43 10.34 33.67 -0.52
N THR A 44 11.52 34.27 -0.33
CA THR A 44 12.50 33.89 0.71
C THR A 44 11.87 33.91 2.10
N LEU A 45 11.11 34.95 2.46
CA LEU A 45 10.41 35.01 3.75
C LEU A 45 9.36 33.89 3.89
N SER A 46 8.64 33.58 2.81
CA SER A 46 7.64 32.51 2.81
C SER A 46 8.28 31.14 3.01
N THR A 47 9.43 30.90 2.35
CA THR A 47 10.23 29.68 2.51
C THR A 47 10.80 29.56 3.93
N LEU A 48 11.32 30.64 4.51
CA LEU A 48 11.82 30.66 5.89
C LEU A 48 10.71 30.36 6.90
N ARG A 49 9.52 30.95 6.71
CA ARG A 49 8.35 30.64 7.55
C ARG A 49 7.91 29.19 7.42
N PHE A 50 8.04 28.60 6.23
CA PHE A 50 7.81 27.16 6.05
C PHE A 50 8.85 26.34 6.81
N ALA A 51 10.15 26.67 6.69
CA ALA A 51 11.22 26.00 7.42
C ALA A 51 11.01 26.04 8.94
N ASP A 52 10.61 27.20 9.45
CA ASP A 52 10.31 27.42 10.87
C ASP A 52 9.15 26.53 11.36
N ARG A 53 8.11 26.31 10.54
CA ARG A 53 7.06 25.32 10.87
C ARG A 53 7.54 23.89 10.72
N ALA A 54 8.29 23.60 9.66
CA ALA A 54 8.76 22.25 9.35
C ALA A 54 9.68 21.69 10.45
N ARG A 55 10.52 22.53 11.08
CA ARG A 55 11.37 22.10 12.21
C ARG A 55 10.59 21.63 13.44
N HIS A 56 9.32 22.00 13.57
CA HIS A 56 8.46 21.59 14.70
C HIS A 56 7.75 20.26 14.46
N VAL A 57 7.90 19.67 13.27
CA VAL A 57 7.35 18.35 12.98
C VAL A 57 8.19 17.29 13.70
N VAL A 58 7.57 16.59 14.65
CA VAL A 58 8.22 15.52 15.41
C VAL A 58 8.02 14.19 14.70
N THR A 59 9.11 13.55 14.27
CA THR A 59 9.08 12.18 13.74
C THR A 59 9.39 11.16 14.84
N ARG A 60 9.01 9.90 14.62
CA ARG A 60 9.24 8.78 15.56
C ARG A 60 9.95 7.64 14.83
N PRO A 61 11.25 7.79 14.51
CA PRO A 61 11.99 6.77 13.81
C PRO A 61 12.19 5.53 14.68
N VAL A 62 11.83 4.37 14.15
CA VAL A 62 11.98 3.04 14.73
C VAL A 62 12.71 2.16 13.72
N ILE A 63 13.61 1.30 14.19
CA ILE A 63 14.31 0.34 13.33
C ILE A 63 13.26 -0.62 12.76
N ASN A 64 13.11 -0.60 11.44
CA ASN A 64 12.28 -1.55 10.71
C ASN A 64 13.00 -2.89 10.66
N GLN A 65 12.86 -3.71 11.70
CA GLN A 65 13.32 -5.08 11.65
C GLN A 65 12.39 -5.83 10.69
N SER A 66 12.95 -6.34 9.59
CA SER A 66 12.24 -7.26 8.72
C SER A 66 12.14 -8.60 9.44
N SER A 67 11.06 -8.80 10.19
CA SER A 67 10.61 -10.13 10.60
C SER A 67 10.09 -10.85 9.36
N GLY A 68 10.97 -11.16 8.40
CA GLY A 68 10.62 -11.79 7.12
C GLY A 68 9.79 -13.07 7.32
N ASP A 69 10.03 -13.77 8.43
CA ASP A 69 9.31 -14.99 8.77
C ASP A 69 8.01 -14.74 9.56
N VAL A 70 7.92 -13.67 10.37
CA VAL A 70 6.75 -13.45 11.25
C VAL A 70 5.62 -12.72 10.51
N ALA A 71 5.97 -11.73 9.68
CA ALA A 71 4.99 -10.99 8.89
C ALA A 71 4.41 -11.82 7.73
N GLY A 72 5.22 -12.69 7.12
CA GLY A 72 4.75 -13.64 6.10
C GLY A 72 3.75 -14.65 6.67
N VAL A 73 3.97 -15.12 7.89
CA VAL A 73 3.08 -16.06 8.60
C VAL A 73 1.76 -15.40 8.97
N ASP A 74 1.77 -14.17 9.51
CA ASP A 74 0.55 -13.45 9.89
C ASP A 74 -0.29 -13.05 8.66
N VAL A 75 0.35 -12.58 7.58
CA VAL A 75 -0.36 -12.27 6.33
C VAL A 75 -0.97 -13.53 5.70
N ALA A 76 -0.23 -14.65 5.68
CA ALA A 76 -0.75 -15.91 5.15
C ALA A 76 -1.95 -16.43 5.97
N GLU A 77 -1.89 -16.29 7.30
CA GLU A 77 -2.96 -16.70 8.20
C GLU A 77 -4.20 -15.81 8.06
N GLN A 78 -4.03 -14.49 7.93
CA GLN A 78 -5.13 -13.57 7.65
C GLN A 78 -5.78 -13.86 6.29
N VAL A 79 -4.99 -14.16 5.25
CA VAL A 79 -5.50 -14.59 3.95
C VAL A 79 -6.29 -15.90 4.06
N ARG A 80 -5.83 -16.85 4.87
CA ARG A 80 -6.54 -18.11 5.12
C ARG A 80 -7.91 -17.86 5.77
N GLN A 81 -7.93 -17.08 6.85
CA GLN A 81 -9.16 -16.77 7.58
C GLN A 81 -10.18 -16.00 6.73
N LEU A 82 -9.73 -15.01 5.96
CA LEU A 82 -10.58 -14.25 5.04
C LEU A 82 -11.17 -15.14 3.93
N ARG A 83 -10.37 -16.04 3.36
CA ARG A 83 -10.87 -17.01 2.37
C ARG A 83 -11.93 -17.94 2.95
N GLU A 84 -11.74 -18.40 4.18
CA GLU A 84 -12.74 -19.21 4.89
C GLU A 84 -14.02 -18.43 5.17
N GLN A 85 -13.94 -17.17 5.59
CA GLN A 85 -15.10 -16.32 5.82
C GLN A 85 -15.86 -16.04 4.52
N VAL A 86 -15.17 -15.79 3.40
CA VAL A 86 -15.80 -15.65 2.07
C VAL A 86 -16.46 -16.95 1.62
N ALA A 87 -15.83 -18.10 1.88
CA ALA A 87 -16.40 -19.41 1.58
C ALA A 87 -17.66 -19.69 2.40
N ARG A 88 -17.68 -19.29 3.68
CA ARG A 88 -18.83 -19.39 4.59
C ARG A 88 -19.95 -18.40 4.22
N ALA A 89 -19.60 -17.17 3.82
CA ALA A 89 -20.55 -16.12 3.46
C ALA A 89 -21.17 -16.30 2.05
N SER A 90 -20.48 -16.98 1.14
CA SER A 90 -21.00 -17.24 -0.21
C SER A 90 -20.76 -18.68 -0.69
N PRO A 91 -21.46 -19.66 -0.10
CA PRO A 91 -21.49 -21.04 -0.60
C PRO A 91 -22.00 -21.12 -2.05
N ARG A 92 -22.80 -20.13 -2.47
CA ARG A 92 -23.25 -19.96 -3.86
C ARG A 92 -22.12 -19.59 -4.82
N ALA A 93 -21.22 -18.68 -4.45
CA ALA A 93 -20.07 -18.33 -5.29
C ALA A 93 -19.03 -19.46 -5.34
N ALA A 94 -18.76 -20.11 -4.20
CA ALA A 94 -17.86 -21.26 -4.11
C ALA A 94 -18.34 -22.44 -4.98
N ARG A 95 -19.63 -22.80 -4.90
CA ARG A 95 -20.23 -23.83 -5.78
C ARG A 95 -20.14 -23.46 -7.26
N ARG A 96 -20.30 -22.18 -7.61
CA ARG A 96 -20.24 -21.70 -9.00
C ARG A 96 -18.82 -21.73 -9.58
N ALA A 97 -17.82 -21.35 -8.78
CA ALA A 97 -16.40 -21.44 -9.14
C ALA A 97 -15.96 -22.90 -9.32
N MET A 98 -16.35 -23.79 -8.40
CA MET A 98 -15.99 -25.21 -8.46
C MET A 98 -16.64 -25.93 -9.65
N ARG A 99 -17.89 -25.56 -10.01
CA ARG A 99 -18.57 -26.08 -11.22
C ARG A 99 -17.90 -25.63 -12.51
N ARG A 100 -17.38 -24.38 -12.55
CA ARG A 100 -16.59 -23.85 -13.67
C ARG A 100 -15.24 -24.56 -13.81
N ALA A 101 -14.53 -24.78 -12.71
CA ALA A 101 -13.24 -25.48 -12.70
C ALA A 101 -13.39 -26.93 -13.20
N LYS A 102 -14.40 -27.68 -12.73
CA LYS A 102 -14.69 -29.05 -13.22
C LYS A 102 -14.99 -29.10 -14.72
N MET A 103 -15.77 -28.15 -15.23
CA MET A 103 -16.07 -28.04 -16.67
C MET A 103 -14.81 -27.75 -17.51
N MET A 104 -13.91 -26.90 -17.02
CA MET A 104 -12.65 -26.62 -17.72
C MET A 104 -11.72 -27.83 -17.77
N VAL A 105 -11.60 -28.58 -16.67
CA VAL A 105 -10.79 -29.81 -16.64
C VAL A 105 -11.35 -30.88 -17.57
N GLN A 106 -12.68 -31.08 -17.62
CA GLN A 106 -13.29 -32.01 -18.58
C GLN A 106 -13.12 -31.55 -20.04
N LYS A 107 -13.25 -30.25 -20.32
CA LYS A 107 -13.02 -29.71 -21.66
C LYS A 107 -11.57 -29.88 -22.10
N ALA A 108 -10.60 -29.62 -21.22
CA ALA A 108 -9.18 -29.83 -21.49
C ALA A 108 -8.85 -31.31 -21.73
N ARG A 109 -9.47 -32.22 -20.95
CA ARG A 109 -9.31 -33.68 -21.14
C ARG A 109 -9.89 -34.16 -22.48
N ARG A 110 -11.09 -33.69 -22.87
CA ARG A 110 -11.69 -34.00 -24.17
C ARG A 110 -10.91 -33.42 -25.35
N LEU A 111 -10.37 -32.22 -25.21
CA LEU A 111 -9.51 -31.60 -26.23
C LEU A 111 -8.17 -32.32 -26.35
N GLY A 112 -7.63 -32.84 -25.24
CA GLY A 112 -6.47 -33.72 -25.23
C GLY A 112 -6.72 -35.03 -25.96
N GLU A 113 -7.85 -35.69 -25.67
CA GLU A 113 -8.26 -36.96 -26.31
C GLU A 113 -8.59 -36.80 -27.80
N ALA A 114 -9.20 -35.68 -28.21
CA ALA A 114 -9.50 -35.39 -29.63
C ALA A 114 -8.24 -35.13 -30.48
N ARG A 115 -7.14 -34.69 -29.87
CA ARG A 115 -5.88 -34.39 -30.58
C ARG A 115 -5.09 -35.66 -30.94
N ILE A 116 -5.36 -36.77 -30.28
CA ILE A 116 -4.67 -38.06 -30.49
C ILE A 116 -5.32 -38.87 -31.61
N VAL A 117 -6.61 -38.66 -31.89
CA VAL A 117 -7.39 -39.44 -32.87
C VAL A 117 -7.36 -38.84 -34.29
N GLY A 118 -7.02 -37.55 -34.45
CA GLY A 118 -7.05 -36.85 -35.74
C GLY A 118 -5.78 -36.92 -36.61
N ARG A 119 -4.85 -37.85 -36.33
CA ARG A 119 -3.59 -38.00 -37.08
C ARG A 119 -3.37 -39.48 -37.43
N SER A 120 -4.25 -40.02 -38.26
CA SER A 120 -4.10 -41.30 -38.96
C SER A 120 -4.67 -41.14 -40.36
#